data_AF-A0A935ZG24-F1
#
_entry.id   AF-A0A935ZG24-F1
#
_cell.length_a   1.000
_cell.length_b   1.000
_cell.length_c   1.000
_cell.angle_alpha   90.00
_cell.angle_beta   90.00
_cell.angle_gamma   90.00
#
_symmetry.space_group_name_H-M   'P 1'
#
loop_
_entity.id
_entity.type
_entity.pdbx_description
1 polymer ?
#
loop_
_entity_poly.entity_id
_entity_poly.type
_entity_poly.pdbx_seq_one_letter_code
_entity_poly.pdbx_strand_id
1 'polypeptide(L)'
;MKKPVSFTLVLSLAASFACGSSERDAIFDPAQNPAVPPGTSPDGGPAGPVFGGENTNGLQLDPVNAVVFIDTSTNPPTPATQGFKVIRKDPAGDRDVTAGATFTLERPELGAFNGATFTSVATLPAGPLGQTTGVTVKADGGSTGGKITIVALRRGSENRDFFFVEPFNEAPTPQNDVLKFKTNIQSVDVAFVTDTTGSMSDEITGIRNALAGNLLTQLQAAIPNVGIAIVSHKDETDGNGNLVRVLSPVTTTLSQAQTAAGQLGASGGGDTPEGQVPAMFHVLTGGAVTGVPAVTPPAGTRGAVRFRAGAVPVVVLTTDASWHATRGGITTAQVTSAFTGASARFVSLTSDSGGPGNETQADALSDATSSNLPASAFSGCTAGQCCTGVNNAARAPSAPGGRCRLNFKYAKSSPNIGQGVVNAIKAIAVGSTYDVTVIPRNDPANEGGVDATKFIKALRAKDEGDPSQQCPAHPAKDTNGDGIKDTFTQVTVGTPVCFEVIPQTNTTVEPQVAAQFFNAFLDVVGVPGNVKLDERKVLFLVPPKGGVVTK
;
A
#
# COMPACT_ATOMS: atom_id res chain seq x y z
N MET A 1 -18.28 -27.80 -72.30
CA MET A 1 -18.43 -26.44 -72.86
C MET A 1 -18.09 -25.43 -71.77
N LYS A 2 -17.16 -24.53 -72.09
CA LYS A 2 -16.77 -23.24 -71.47
C LYS A 2 -16.38 -23.19 -69.97
N LYS A 3 -15.08 -22.87 -69.81
CA LYS A 3 -14.23 -22.55 -68.64
C LYS A 3 -14.74 -21.33 -67.82
N PRO A 4 -14.20 -21.10 -66.60
CA PRO A 4 -13.03 -20.22 -66.46
C PRO A 4 -11.92 -20.78 -65.55
N VAL A 5 -10.66 -20.79 -66.00
CA VAL A 5 -9.56 -19.81 -65.77
C VAL A 5 -8.82 -20.05 -64.44
N SER A 6 -7.75 -20.84 -64.54
CA SER A 6 -6.58 -20.79 -63.64
C SER A 6 -5.75 -19.55 -63.97
N PHE A 7 -5.18 -18.90 -62.95
CA PHE A 7 -4.00 -18.07 -63.13
C PHE A 7 -2.97 -18.32 -62.03
N THR A 8 -1.74 -18.35 -62.52
CA THR A 8 -0.51 -18.87 -61.95
C THR A 8 0.07 -18.01 -60.83
N LEU A 9 0.60 -18.71 -59.82
CA LEU A 9 1.46 -18.23 -58.75
C LEU A 9 2.74 -17.57 -59.31
N VAL A 10 2.94 -16.27 -59.04
CA VAL A 10 4.25 -15.61 -59.21
C VAL A 10 4.74 -15.20 -57.83
N LEU A 11 5.88 -15.77 -57.46
CA LEU A 11 6.64 -15.52 -56.24
C LEU A 11 7.57 -14.31 -56.50
N SER A 12 7.39 -13.22 -55.75
CA SER A 12 8.45 -12.22 -55.58
C SER A 12 8.38 -11.62 -54.18
N LEU A 13 9.47 -11.86 -53.45
CA LEU A 13 9.75 -11.45 -52.09
C LEU A 13 10.40 -10.06 -52.12
N ALA A 14 9.80 -9.07 -51.48
CA ALA A 14 10.49 -7.84 -51.05
C ALA A 14 9.73 -7.24 -49.85
N ALA A 15 10.47 -7.02 -48.77
CA ALA A 15 9.97 -6.69 -47.45
C ALA A 15 9.73 -5.18 -47.24
N SER A 16 9.03 -4.90 -46.13
CA SER A 16 8.90 -3.65 -45.36
C SER A 16 8.06 -2.50 -45.93
N PHE A 17 6.89 -2.23 -45.30
CA PHE A 17 6.66 -1.09 -44.40
C PHE A 17 5.26 -1.15 -43.73
N ALA A 18 5.24 -0.91 -42.41
CA ALA A 18 4.26 -0.23 -41.55
C ALA A 18 2.73 -0.40 -41.74
N CYS A 19 2.05 -0.91 -40.69
CA CYS A 19 1.17 -0.13 -39.78
C CYS A 19 0.41 -1.08 -38.81
N GLY A 20 0.28 -0.74 -37.52
CA GLY A 20 -0.72 -1.35 -36.63
C GLY A 20 -0.35 -1.59 -35.16
N SER A 21 -0.32 -0.51 -34.37
CA SER A 21 -0.70 -0.38 -32.94
C SER A 21 -0.33 -1.50 -31.93
N SER A 22 0.65 -1.20 -31.07
CA SER A 22 0.73 -1.72 -29.71
C SER A 22 1.32 -0.66 -28.77
N GLU A 23 0.48 -0.05 -27.95
CA GLU A 23 0.90 0.73 -26.78
C GLU A 23 1.43 -0.24 -25.72
N ARG A 24 2.74 -0.23 -25.48
CA ARG A 24 3.37 -0.70 -24.23
C ARG A 24 4.64 0.10 -23.96
N ASP A 25 4.70 0.57 -22.72
CA ASP A 25 5.77 1.28 -22.06
C ASP A 25 7.16 0.65 -22.27
N ALA A 26 8.08 1.46 -22.80
CA ALA A 26 9.52 1.25 -22.70
C ALA A 26 10.26 2.57 -22.95
N ILE A 27 10.38 3.41 -21.92
CA ILE A 27 11.41 4.45 -21.86
C ILE A 27 12.26 4.12 -20.65
N PHE A 28 13.33 3.36 -20.85
CA PHE A 28 14.61 3.44 -20.11
C PHE A 28 15.57 2.42 -20.75
N ASP A 29 16.35 2.88 -21.73
CA ASP A 29 17.59 2.23 -22.16
C ASP A 29 18.74 2.79 -21.30
N PRO A 30 19.46 1.99 -20.49
CA PRO A 30 20.52 2.48 -19.62
C PRO A 30 21.87 2.73 -20.31
N ALA A 31 21.97 2.62 -21.64
CA ALA A 31 23.26 2.59 -22.35
C ALA A 31 23.61 3.83 -23.21
N GLN A 32 22.96 4.97 -23.05
CA GLN A 32 23.38 6.22 -23.72
C GLN A 32 23.79 7.31 -22.74
N ASN A 33 24.95 7.09 -22.13
CA ASN A 33 25.69 8.11 -21.43
C ASN A 33 26.77 8.66 -22.37
N PRO A 34 26.58 9.79 -23.07
CA PRO A 34 27.72 10.48 -23.65
C PRO A 34 28.52 11.09 -22.49
N ALA A 35 29.68 10.49 -22.22
CA ALA A 35 30.66 11.00 -21.28
C ALA A 35 30.92 12.49 -21.52
N VAL A 36 30.71 13.32 -20.49
CA VAL A 36 31.15 14.72 -20.48
C VAL A 36 32.68 14.71 -20.28
N PRO A 37 33.49 15.25 -21.21
CA PRO A 37 34.93 15.34 -21.03
C PRO A 37 35.30 16.43 -20.01
N PRO A 38 36.42 16.30 -19.28
CA PRO A 38 36.87 17.34 -18.36
C PRO A 38 37.47 18.53 -19.11
N GLY A 39 36.88 19.71 -18.88
CA GLY A 39 37.46 21.07 -18.95
C GLY A 39 38.30 21.48 -20.15
N THR A 40 37.77 22.40 -20.97
CA THR A 40 38.36 23.72 -21.27
C THR A 40 37.35 24.55 -22.06
N SER A 41 37.02 25.77 -21.62
CA SER A 41 36.51 26.82 -22.52
C SER A 41 37.44 28.03 -22.44
N PRO A 42 38.10 28.41 -23.54
CA PRO A 42 38.59 29.77 -23.73
C PRO A 42 37.41 30.71 -24.11
N ASP A 43 37.63 32.02 -23.95
CA ASP A 43 36.82 33.14 -24.47
C ASP A 43 35.53 33.57 -23.73
N GLY A 44 35.68 34.49 -22.76
CA GLY A 44 35.30 35.91 -22.95
C GLY A 44 33.84 36.34 -23.21
N GLY A 45 32.80 35.60 -22.82
CA GLY A 45 31.39 36.08 -22.88
C GLY A 45 30.88 36.74 -21.58
N PRO A 46 29.91 37.68 -21.62
CA PRO A 46 29.40 38.36 -20.43
C PRO A 46 28.71 37.36 -19.50
N ALA A 47 29.04 37.43 -18.21
CA ALA A 47 28.55 36.54 -17.17
C ALA A 47 27.01 36.47 -17.15
N GLY A 48 26.49 35.23 -17.13
CA GLY A 48 25.07 34.95 -16.88
C GLY A 48 24.66 35.31 -15.44
N PRO A 49 23.36 35.55 -15.19
CA PRO A 49 22.91 36.16 -13.94
C PRO A 49 22.82 35.14 -12.80
N VAL A 50 23.25 35.53 -11.59
CA VAL A 50 23.18 34.73 -10.35
C VAL A 50 22.64 35.60 -9.20
N PHE A 51 21.71 35.06 -8.40
CA PHE A 51 20.74 35.79 -7.55
C PHE A 51 20.76 35.46 -6.04
N GLY A 52 20.97 36.48 -5.19
CA GLY A 52 20.07 36.98 -4.09
C GLY A 52 20.32 36.73 -2.58
N GLY A 53 21.00 37.60 -1.78
CA GLY A 53 21.13 37.37 -0.33
C GLY A 53 22.10 38.15 0.61
N GLU A 54 22.69 39.29 0.26
CA GLU A 54 22.91 40.47 1.14
C GLU A 54 23.32 41.66 0.25
N ASN A 55 22.83 42.85 0.60
CA ASN A 55 22.59 43.96 -0.32
C ASN A 55 23.87 44.67 -0.80
N THR A 56 24.30 44.44 -2.05
CA THR A 56 25.36 45.28 -2.64
C THR A 56 24.85 46.67 -3.08
N ASN A 57 23.52 46.89 -3.17
CA ASN A 57 22.90 48.15 -3.64
C ASN A 57 21.74 48.70 -2.77
N GLY A 58 21.51 48.13 -1.58
CA GLY A 58 20.45 48.58 -0.65
C GLY A 58 19.02 48.20 -1.02
N LEU A 59 18.76 47.16 -1.84
CA LEU A 59 17.40 46.69 -2.16
C LEU A 59 17.17 45.26 -1.66
N GLN A 60 16.06 45.04 -0.94
CA GLN A 60 15.62 43.74 -0.44
C GLN A 60 14.30 43.33 -1.08
N LEU A 61 14.23 42.09 -1.55
CA LEU A 61 12.99 41.44 -1.97
C LEU A 61 12.36 40.73 -0.76
N ASP A 62 11.05 40.83 -0.59
CA ASP A 62 10.31 40.16 0.47
C ASP A 62 9.06 39.44 -0.09
N PRO A 63 8.97 38.10 0.01
CA PRO A 63 10.00 37.19 0.50
C PRO A 63 11.15 36.99 -0.52
N VAL A 64 12.37 36.73 -0.04
CA VAL A 64 13.52 36.39 -0.92
C VAL A 64 13.32 34.99 -1.55
N ASN A 65 12.82 34.04 -0.77
CA ASN A 65 12.44 32.71 -1.23
C ASN A 65 10.94 32.52 -1.00
N ALA A 66 10.17 32.31 -2.06
CA ALA A 66 8.75 31.98 -1.97
C ALA A 66 8.52 30.51 -2.31
N VAL A 67 7.61 29.86 -1.59
CA VAL A 67 7.08 28.53 -1.93
C VAL A 67 5.59 28.68 -2.16
N VAL A 68 5.12 28.29 -3.34
CA VAL A 68 3.74 28.48 -3.78
C VAL A 68 3.14 27.18 -4.28
N PHE A 69 1.83 27.00 -4.10
CA PHE A 69 1.15 25.73 -4.36
C PHE A 69 0.09 25.85 -5.43
N ILE A 70 0.24 25.06 -6.49
CA ILE A 70 -0.87 24.77 -7.42
C ILE A 70 -1.77 23.76 -6.73
N ASP A 71 -3.05 24.09 -6.58
CA ASP A 71 -4.03 23.16 -6.04
C ASP A 71 -4.53 22.24 -7.16
N THR A 72 -4.06 20.99 -7.14
CA THR A 72 -4.45 19.98 -8.13
C THR A 72 -5.75 19.25 -7.77
N SER A 73 -6.43 19.66 -6.68
CA SER A 73 -7.73 19.09 -6.32
C SER A 73 -8.91 19.70 -7.10
N THR A 74 -8.68 20.82 -7.80
CA THR A 74 -9.67 21.48 -8.65
C THR A 74 -9.51 21.04 -10.12
N ASN A 75 -10.60 21.17 -10.90
CA ASN A 75 -10.59 20.88 -12.33
C ASN A 75 -11.17 22.08 -13.12
N PRO A 76 -10.32 22.87 -13.83
CA PRO A 76 -8.87 22.72 -13.93
C PRO A 76 -8.14 23.07 -12.62
N PRO A 77 -6.90 22.59 -12.41
CA PRO A 77 -6.09 22.95 -11.25
C PRO A 77 -5.99 24.46 -11.03
N THR A 78 -6.01 24.90 -9.78
CA THR A 78 -5.98 26.32 -9.43
C THR A 78 -4.53 26.80 -9.34
N PRO A 79 -4.12 27.78 -10.16
CA PRO A 79 -2.78 28.35 -10.09
C PRO A 79 -2.47 29.01 -8.75
N ALA A 80 -1.20 29.00 -8.38
CA ALA A 80 -0.71 29.68 -7.19
C ALA A 80 -0.51 31.17 -7.45
N THR A 81 -0.65 32.00 -6.42
CA THR A 81 -0.29 33.42 -6.47
C THR A 81 0.62 33.81 -5.31
N GLN A 82 1.52 34.77 -5.53
CA GLN A 82 2.42 35.31 -4.52
C GLN A 82 2.67 36.79 -4.75
N GLY A 83 2.37 37.62 -3.75
CA GLY A 83 2.75 39.03 -3.74
C GLY A 83 4.18 39.21 -3.22
N PHE A 84 4.91 40.14 -3.82
CA PHE A 84 6.24 40.54 -3.39
C PHE A 84 6.27 42.02 -2.99
N LYS A 85 7.18 42.35 -2.09
CA LYS A 85 7.57 43.73 -1.78
C LYS A 85 9.05 43.95 -2.09
N VAL A 86 9.38 45.18 -2.49
CA VAL A 86 10.74 45.62 -2.75
C VAL A 86 11.03 46.78 -1.83
N ILE A 87 11.93 46.55 -0.88
CA ILE A 87 12.27 47.52 0.16
C ILE A 87 13.66 48.07 -0.11
N ARG A 88 13.77 49.40 -0.25
CA ARG A 88 15.05 50.08 -0.22
C ARG A 88 15.49 50.31 1.21
N LYS A 89 16.63 49.74 1.57
CA LYS A 89 17.34 49.94 2.83
C LYS A 89 18.16 51.22 2.72
N ASP A 90 17.70 52.27 3.38
CA ASP A 90 18.42 53.54 3.47
C ASP A 90 18.79 53.83 4.93
N PRO A 91 19.93 54.49 5.21
CA PRO A 91 20.31 54.89 6.57
C PRO A 91 19.27 55.76 7.29
N ALA A 92 18.44 56.49 6.52
CA ALA A 92 17.38 57.36 7.01
C ALA A 92 16.05 56.63 7.27
N GLY A 93 15.97 55.33 6.96
CA GLY A 93 14.77 54.51 7.08
C GLY A 93 14.39 53.81 5.78
N ASP A 94 13.81 52.63 5.91
CA ASP A 94 13.42 51.79 4.78
C ASP A 94 12.27 52.40 3.96
N ARG A 95 12.37 52.34 2.63
CA ARG A 95 11.34 52.81 1.70
C ARG A 95 10.77 51.68 0.86
N ASP A 96 9.44 51.57 0.79
CA ASP A 96 8.78 50.65 -0.13
C ASP A 96 8.82 51.22 -1.56
N VAL A 97 9.57 50.54 -2.44
CA VAL A 97 9.73 50.92 -3.85
C VAL A 97 9.04 49.93 -4.80
N THR A 98 8.13 49.09 -4.27
CA THR A 98 7.43 48.03 -5.01
C THR A 98 6.68 48.55 -6.23
N ALA A 99 6.04 49.72 -6.13
CA ALA A 99 5.25 50.28 -7.24
C ALA A 99 6.11 50.67 -8.46
N GLY A 100 7.39 50.96 -8.26
CA GLY A 100 8.34 51.29 -9.33
C GLY A 100 9.22 50.10 -9.75
N ALA A 101 8.94 48.90 -9.22
CA ALA A 101 9.76 47.73 -9.44
C ALA A 101 9.30 46.92 -10.68
N THR A 102 10.26 46.47 -11.46
CA THR A 102 10.05 45.56 -12.60
C THR A 102 10.56 44.18 -12.23
N PHE A 103 9.68 43.18 -12.32
CA PHE A 103 9.96 41.78 -12.01
C PHE A 103 10.15 40.98 -13.30
N THR A 104 11.18 40.13 -13.35
CA THR A 104 11.41 39.19 -14.46
C THR A 104 11.71 37.80 -13.92
N LEU A 105 11.19 36.77 -14.60
CA LEU A 105 11.44 35.36 -14.29
C LEU A 105 12.52 34.82 -15.20
N GLU A 106 13.42 34.00 -14.65
CA GLU A 106 14.36 33.21 -15.45
C GLU A 106 13.64 32.17 -16.31
N ARG A 107 12.56 31.59 -15.77
CA ARG A 107 11.74 30.55 -16.40
C ARG A 107 10.30 31.03 -16.61
N PRO A 108 10.01 31.75 -17.71
CA PRO A 108 8.68 32.30 -17.97
C PRO A 108 7.62 31.23 -18.26
N GLU A 109 8.02 30.00 -18.57
CA GLU A 109 7.10 28.87 -18.75
C GLU A 109 6.44 28.40 -17.44
N LEU A 110 6.90 28.89 -16.28
CA LEU A 110 6.36 28.52 -14.97
C LEU A 110 5.31 29.50 -14.43
N GLY A 111 5.16 30.67 -15.05
CA GLY A 111 4.19 31.69 -14.64
C GLY A 111 4.57 33.08 -15.11
N ALA A 112 3.86 34.08 -14.60
CA ALA A 112 4.05 35.48 -14.97
C ALA A 112 3.80 36.42 -13.80
N PHE A 113 4.37 37.62 -13.88
CA PHE A 113 4.09 38.71 -12.96
C PHE A 113 3.04 39.66 -13.53
N ASN A 114 2.10 40.10 -12.69
CA ASN A 114 1.27 41.28 -12.89
C ASN A 114 1.57 42.28 -11.76
N GLY A 115 2.34 43.32 -12.08
CA GLY A 115 2.97 44.17 -11.06
C GLY A 115 3.90 43.33 -10.18
N ALA A 116 3.75 43.44 -8.87
CA ALA A 116 4.51 42.67 -7.90
C ALA A 116 3.88 41.32 -7.51
N THR A 117 2.83 40.88 -8.21
CA THR A 117 2.17 39.60 -7.94
C THR A 117 2.53 38.59 -9.00
N PHE A 118 3.17 37.50 -8.59
CA PHE A 118 3.39 36.31 -9.41
C PHE A 118 2.12 35.44 -9.45
N THR A 119 1.82 34.89 -10.62
CA THR A 119 0.81 33.84 -10.82
C THR A 119 1.46 32.68 -11.58
N SER A 120 1.35 31.47 -11.06
CA SER A 120 1.89 30.27 -11.72
C SER A 120 1.07 29.85 -12.94
N VAL A 121 1.62 28.91 -13.71
CA VAL A 121 0.80 28.07 -14.59
C VAL A 121 -0.14 27.15 -13.78
N ALA A 122 -1.17 26.62 -14.43
CA ALA A 122 -2.07 25.62 -13.82
C ALA A 122 -1.46 24.20 -13.79
N THR A 123 -0.58 23.89 -14.75
CA THR A 123 0.08 22.59 -14.85
C THR A 123 1.57 22.82 -15.04
N LEU A 124 2.39 22.28 -14.16
CA LEU A 124 3.85 22.34 -14.32
C LEU A 124 4.28 21.54 -15.56
N PRO A 125 5.34 21.97 -16.27
CA PRO A 125 5.99 21.13 -17.26
C PRO A 125 6.37 19.77 -16.66
N ALA A 126 6.40 18.72 -17.48
CA ALA A 126 6.78 17.38 -17.03
C ALA A 126 8.12 17.41 -16.25
N GLY A 127 8.14 16.84 -15.05
CA GLY A 127 9.26 16.98 -14.12
C GLY A 127 8.87 16.61 -12.68
N PRO A 128 9.72 16.93 -11.69
CA PRO A 128 9.45 16.69 -10.27
C PRO A 128 8.15 17.35 -9.78
N LEU A 129 7.65 16.96 -8.59
CA LEU A 129 6.45 17.54 -7.96
C LEU A 129 6.54 19.06 -7.71
N GLY A 130 7.74 19.64 -7.81
CA GLY A 130 7.92 21.08 -7.82
C GLY A 130 9.09 21.53 -8.70
N GLN A 131 9.06 22.80 -9.09
CA GLN A 131 10.10 23.44 -9.91
C GLN A 131 10.47 24.80 -9.33
N THR A 132 11.73 25.19 -9.51
CA THR A 132 12.25 26.50 -9.05
C THR A 132 12.58 27.41 -10.23
N THR A 133 12.37 28.71 -10.06
CA THR A 133 12.79 29.78 -10.98
C THR A 133 13.33 30.96 -10.20
N GLY A 134 14.38 31.61 -10.70
CA GLY A 134 14.86 32.87 -10.17
C GLY A 134 13.94 34.03 -10.56
N VAL A 135 13.85 35.00 -9.65
CA VAL A 135 13.20 36.29 -9.84
C VAL A 135 14.28 37.36 -9.81
N THR A 136 14.36 38.15 -10.88
CA THR A 136 15.10 39.41 -10.88
C THR A 136 14.15 40.56 -10.67
N VAL A 137 14.58 41.54 -9.87
CA VAL A 137 13.81 42.75 -9.63
C VAL A 137 14.70 43.96 -9.83
N LYS A 138 14.25 44.92 -10.65
CA LYS A 138 14.91 46.22 -10.82
C LYS A 138 14.00 47.32 -10.28
N ALA A 139 14.51 48.16 -9.40
CA ALA A 139 13.78 49.27 -8.81
C ALA A 139 14.76 50.37 -8.40
N ASP A 140 14.36 51.65 -8.51
CA ASP A 140 15.13 52.79 -7.99
C ASP A 140 16.63 52.78 -8.38
N GLY A 141 16.94 52.37 -9.61
CA GLY A 141 18.31 52.28 -10.13
C GLY A 141 19.17 51.11 -9.60
N GLY A 142 18.62 50.24 -8.75
CA GLY A 142 19.28 49.03 -8.27
C GLY A 142 18.63 47.74 -8.79
N SER A 143 19.23 46.60 -8.44
CA SER A 143 18.70 45.27 -8.71
C SER A 143 18.79 44.39 -7.46
N THR A 144 17.79 43.55 -7.26
CA THR A 144 17.77 42.47 -6.27
C THR A 144 17.14 41.22 -6.91
N GLY A 145 17.08 40.12 -6.17
CA GLY A 145 16.44 38.92 -6.67
C GLY A 145 16.18 37.89 -5.60
N GLY A 146 15.47 36.85 -6.01
CA GLY A 146 15.01 35.78 -5.14
C GLY A 146 14.65 34.54 -5.95
N LYS A 147 13.99 33.59 -5.31
CA LYS A 147 13.54 32.36 -5.96
C LYS A 147 12.08 32.07 -5.64
N ILE A 148 11.38 31.51 -6.62
CA ILE A 148 10.04 30.95 -6.44
C ILE A 148 10.13 29.46 -6.69
N THR A 149 9.73 28.68 -5.68
CA THR A 149 9.52 27.24 -5.79
C THR A 149 8.02 26.98 -5.92
N ILE A 150 7.60 26.39 -7.03
CA ILE A 150 6.20 26.09 -7.34
C ILE A 150 6.00 24.60 -7.16
N VAL A 151 5.07 24.20 -6.32
CA VAL A 151 4.78 22.79 -6.02
C VAL A 151 3.34 22.48 -6.41
N ALA A 152 3.12 21.38 -7.12
CA ALA A 152 1.78 20.91 -7.46
C ALA A 152 1.34 19.84 -6.44
N LEU A 153 0.31 20.13 -5.65
CA LEU A 153 -0.17 19.25 -4.58
C LEU A 153 -1.70 19.25 -4.52
N ARG A 154 -2.27 18.14 -4.04
CA ARG A 154 -3.68 18.09 -3.66
C ARG A 154 -3.85 18.81 -2.33
N ARG A 155 -4.64 19.90 -2.30
CA ARG A 155 -4.88 20.68 -1.06
C ARG A 155 -6.27 20.45 -0.42
N GLY A 156 -7.20 19.82 -1.14
CA GLY A 156 -8.52 19.43 -0.62
C GLY A 156 -8.47 18.42 0.54
N SER A 157 -9.57 18.28 1.29
CA SER A 157 -9.65 17.46 2.51
C SER A 157 -9.55 15.95 2.26
N GLU A 158 -10.07 15.47 1.13
CA GLU A 158 -9.92 14.06 0.75
C GLU A 158 -8.67 13.86 -0.11
N ASN A 159 -7.70 13.12 0.44
CA ASN A 159 -6.43 12.78 -0.22
C ASN A 159 -5.44 13.96 -0.40
N ARG A 160 -5.41 14.89 0.57
CA ARG A 160 -4.36 15.92 0.66
C ARG A 160 -2.96 15.30 0.68
N ASP A 161 -2.00 15.93 0.03
CA ASP A 161 -0.59 15.54 0.14
C ASP A 161 0.06 16.19 1.37
N PHE A 162 0.95 15.48 2.07
CA PHE A 162 1.74 16.08 3.15
C PHE A 162 2.90 16.86 2.58
N PHE A 163 3.11 18.07 3.09
CA PHE A 163 4.18 18.93 2.67
C PHE A 163 4.76 19.72 3.84
N PHE A 164 6.08 19.64 3.99
CA PHE A 164 6.83 20.41 4.98
C PHE A 164 7.97 21.14 4.28
N VAL A 165 8.13 22.41 4.62
CA VAL A 165 9.34 23.19 4.31
C VAL A 165 10.31 22.99 5.46
N GLU A 166 11.51 22.51 5.14
CA GLU A 166 12.57 22.07 6.07
C GLU A 166 13.83 22.94 5.90
N PRO A 167 13.79 24.22 6.31
CA PRO A 167 14.97 25.07 6.29
C PRO A 167 16.05 24.55 7.24
N PHE A 168 17.31 24.62 6.82
CA PHE A 168 18.44 24.08 7.58
C PHE A 168 18.68 24.88 8.87
N ASN A 169 18.74 24.18 10.00
CA ASN A 169 18.85 24.73 11.36
C ASN A 169 17.74 25.74 11.75
N GLU A 170 16.60 25.68 11.08
CA GLU A 170 15.45 26.56 11.33
C GLU A 170 14.18 25.74 11.59
N ALA A 171 13.10 26.40 12.02
CA ALA A 171 11.86 25.71 12.31
C ALA A 171 11.16 25.25 11.01
N PRO A 172 10.67 23.99 10.95
CA PRO A 172 9.90 23.52 9.82
C PRO A 172 8.54 24.23 9.73
N THR A 173 8.00 24.32 8.50
CA THR A 173 6.69 24.90 8.24
C THR A 173 5.81 23.96 7.40
N PRO A 174 4.62 23.58 7.87
CA PRO A 174 4.07 23.86 9.21
C PRO A 174 4.82 23.08 10.31
N GLN A 175 4.62 23.45 11.58
CA GLN A 175 5.26 22.76 12.72
C GLN A 175 4.66 21.37 13.01
N ASN A 176 3.50 21.07 12.44
CA ASN A 176 2.86 19.76 12.40
C ASN A 176 1.78 19.77 11.31
N ASP A 177 1.34 18.59 10.89
CA ASP A 177 0.15 18.44 10.06
C ASP A 177 -0.60 17.15 10.42
N VAL A 178 -1.94 17.20 10.37
CA VAL A 178 -2.83 16.09 10.72
C VAL A 178 -3.44 15.49 9.48
N LEU A 179 -3.47 14.16 9.42
CA LEU A 179 -4.11 13.45 8.32
C LEU A 179 -4.93 12.26 8.77
N LYS A 180 -6.08 12.13 8.11
CA LYS A 180 -6.95 10.96 8.10
C LYS A 180 -6.34 9.81 7.29
N PHE A 181 -6.23 8.66 7.94
CA PHE A 181 -5.88 7.39 7.32
C PHE A 181 -7.06 6.43 7.36
N LYS A 182 -7.17 5.61 6.31
CA LYS A 182 -8.10 4.48 6.29
C LYS A 182 -7.49 3.32 7.07
N THR A 183 -8.35 2.43 7.53
CA THR A 183 -7.93 1.20 8.23
C THR A 183 -8.45 -0.06 7.53
N ASN A 184 -8.90 0.07 6.28
CA ASN A 184 -9.33 -1.07 5.46
C ASN A 184 -8.14 -1.98 5.15
N ILE A 185 -8.34 -3.29 5.21
CA ILE A 185 -7.32 -4.25 4.81
C ILE A 185 -7.06 -4.09 3.31
N GLN A 186 -5.80 -3.87 2.92
CA GLN A 186 -5.44 -3.70 1.51
C GLN A 186 -5.11 -5.02 0.82
N SER A 187 -4.60 -6.01 1.55
CA SER A 187 -4.12 -7.27 1.00
C SER A 187 -4.49 -8.47 1.87
N VAL A 188 -4.89 -9.57 1.24
CA VAL A 188 -5.22 -10.85 1.89
C VAL A 188 -4.66 -12.00 1.06
N ASP A 189 -4.22 -13.05 1.73
CA ASP A 189 -3.76 -14.29 1.09
C ASP A 189 -4.60 -15.46 1.59
N VAL A 190 -5.34 -16.08 0.68
CA VAL A 190 -6.26 -17.19 0.98
C VAL A 190 -5.62 -18.50 0.55
N ALA A 191 -5.21 -19.31 1.52
CA ALA A 191 -4.73 -20.67 1.30
C ALA A 191 -5.88 -21.65 1.41
N PHE A 192 -6.28 -22.24 0.29
CA PHE A 192 -7.21 -23.37 0.26
C PHE A 192 -6.45 -24.63 0.66
N VAL A 193 -6.68 -25.08 1.89
CA VAL A 193 -6.15 -26.33 2.44
C VAL A 193 -7.25 -27.37 2.34
N THR A 194 -7.19 -28.13 1.26
CA THR A 194 -8.29 -29.01 0.85
C THR A 194 -7.96 -30.46 1.17
N ASP A 195 -8.84 -31.11 1.91
CA ASP A 195 -8.83 -32.55 2.08
C ASP A 195 -9.14 -33.19 0.72
N THR A 196 -8.29 -34.12 0.28
CA THR A 196 -8.43 -34.82 -1.00
C THR A 196 -8.57 -36.34 -0.84
N THR A 197 -9.11 -36.78 0.29
CA THR A 197 -9.48 -38.17 0.56
C THR A 197 -10.68 -38.61 -0.27
N GLY A 198 -11.00 -39.91 -0.27
CA GLY A 198 -11.98 -40.50 -1.19
C GLY A 198 -13.38 -39.87 -1.12
N SER A 199 -13.79 -39.36 0.04
CA SER A 199 -15.11 -38.74 0.25
C SER A 199 -15.27 -37.35 -0.37
N MET A 200 -14.17 -36.64 -0.66
CA MET A 200 -14.15 -35.20 -0.96
C MET A 200 -14.46 -34.82 -2.42
N SER A 201 -15.03 -35.74 -3.21
CA SER A 201 -15.21 -35.54 -4.66
C SER A 201 -16.11 -34.34 -5.00
N ASP A 202 -17.18 -34.15 -4.23
CA ASP A 202 -18.16 -33.07 -4.46
C ASP A 202 -17.58 -31.71 -4.04
N GLU A 203 -16.91 -31.66 -2.89
CA GLU A 203 -16.23 -30.47 -2.37
C GLU A 203 -15.13 -29.98 -3.31
N ILE A 204 -14.30 -30.89 -3.81
CA ILE A 204 -13.25 -30.57 -4.79
C ILE A 204 -13.89 -29.97 -6.05
N THR A 205 -15.01 -30.51 -6.51
CA THR A 205 -15.77 -29.96 -7.64
C THR A 205 -16.29 -28.56 -7.32
N GLY A 206 -16.82 -28.34 -6.12
CA GLY A 206 -17.24 -27.03 -5.62
C GLY A 206 -16.12 -25.99 -5.62
N ILE A 207 -14.91 -26.36 -5.17
CA ILE A 207 -13.72 -25.50 -5.19
C ILE A 207 -13.33 -25.12 -6.63
N ARG A 208 -13.24 -26.11 -7.53
CA ARG A 208 -12.92 -25.87 -8.94
C ARG A 208 -13.93 -24.93 -9.59
N ASN A 209 -15.22 -25.16 -9.35
CA ASN A 209 -16.30 -24.31 -9.88
C ASN A 209 -16.23 -22.88 -9.34
N ALA A 210 -15.95 -22.71 -8.03
CA ALA A 210 -15.80 -21.39 -7.44
C ALA A 210 -14.64 -20.60 -8.10
N LEU A 211 -13.47 -21.24 -8.25
CA LEU A 211 -12.30 -20.63 -8.88
C LEU A 211 -12.47 -20.39 -10.39
N ALA A 212 -13.25 -21.23 -11.08
CA ALA A 212 -13.62 -21.02 -12.49
C ALA A 212 -14.64 -19.88 -12.67
N GLY A 213 -15.44 -19.60 -11.64
CA GLY A 213 -16.43 -18.53 -11.62
C GLY A 213 -15.84 -17.17 -11.23
N ASN A 214 -16.62 -16.39 -10.48
CA ASN A 214 -16.32 -15.01 -10.10
C ASN A 214 -15.71 -14.88 -8.69
N LEU A 215 -15.22 -15.97 -8.09
CA LEU A 215 -14.71 -15.97 -6.72
C LEU A 215 -13.69 -14.86 -6.50
N LEU A 216 -12.65 -14.76 -7.36
CA LEU A 216 -11.62 -13.74 -7.19
C LEU A 216 -12.20 -12.32 -7.21
N THR A 217 -13.12 -12.01 -8.15
CA THR A 217 -13.79 -10.71 -8.21
C THR A 217 -14.61 -10.43 -6.95
N GLN A 218 -15.31 -11.44 -6.40
CA GLN A 218 -16.08 -11.28 -5.17
C GLN A 218 -15.18 -11.05 -3.94
N LEU A 219 -14.02 -11.70 -3.89
CA LEU A 219 -13.03 -11.46 -2.85
C LEU A 219 -12.42 -10.05 -2.99
N GLN A 220 -12.11 -9.64 -4.22
CA GLN A 220 -11.54 -8.32 -4.53
C GLN A 220 -12.49 -7.16 -4.23
N ALA A 221 -13.80 -7.40 -4.28
CA ALA A 221 -14.80 -6.43 -3.84
C ALA A 221 -14.74 -6.15 -2.32
N ALA A 222 -14.22 -7.09 -1.52
CA ALA A 222 -14.04 -6.91 -0.08
C ALA A 222 -12.62 -6.40 0.26
N ILE A 223 -11.60 -6.97 -0.37
CA ILE A 223 -10.18 -6.63 -0.15
C ILE A 223 -9.49 -6.55 -1.51
N PRO A 224 -8.93 -5.41 -1.93
CA PRO A 224 -8.55 -5.18 -3.33
C PRO A 224 -7.44 -6.10 -3.84
N ASN A 225 -6.47 -6.49 -3.00
CA ASN A 225 -5.34 -7.32 -3.40
C ASN A 225 -5.39 -8.73 -2.80
N VAL A 226 -5.97 -9.67 -3.55
CA VAL A 226 -6.16 -11.06 -3.12
C VAL A 226 -5.12 -11.97 -3.76
N GLY A 227 -4.38 -12.70 -2.93
CA GLY A 227 -3.55 -13.83 -3.32
C GLY A 227 -4.25 -15.15 -3.00
N ILE A 228 -4.07 -16.17 -3.84
CA ILE A 228 -4.65 -17.50 -3.66
C ILE A 228 -3.53 -18.54 -3.68
N ALA A 229 -3.52 -19.42 -2.67
CA ALA A 229 -2.70 -20.63 -2.67
C ALA A 229 -3.60 -21.87 -2.68
N ILE A 230 -3.15 -22.93 -3.35
CA ILE A 230 -3.88 -24.20 -3.45
C ILE A 230 -3.01 -25.30 -2.85
N VAL A 231 -3.56 -25.98 -1.84
CA VAL A 231 -2.88 -27.03 -1.07
C VAL A 231 -3.82 -28.23 -0.96
N SER A 232 -3.31 -29.43 -1.22
CA SER A 232 -4.02 -30.68 -0.92
C SER A 232 -3.42 -31.37 0.28
N HIS A 233 -4.25 -32.05 1.07
CA HIS A 233 -3.80 -32.97 2.10
C HIS A 233 -4.65 -34.23 2.13
N LYS A 234 -4.12 -35.28 2.76
CA LYS A 234 -4.75 -36.60 2.93
C LYS A 234 -4.40 -37.19 4.29
N ASP A 235 -4.61 -38.50 4.48
CA ASP A 235 -4.08 -39.25 5.61
C ASP A 235 -2.57 -39.48 5.48
N GLU A 236 -1.92 -39.80 6.59
CA GLU A 236 -0.51 -40.21 6.61
C GLU A 236 -0.25 -41.58 5.99
N THR A 237 -1.26 -42.45 6.03
CA THR A 237 -1.20 -43.79 5.44
C THR A 237 -1.21 -43.77 3.92
N ASP A 238 -1.56 -42.64 3.29
CA ASP A 238 -1.49 -42.44 1.83
C ASP A 238 -0.06 -42.30 1.27
N GLY A 239 0.95 -42.35 2.15
CA GLY A 239 2.36 -42.47 1.78
C GLY A 239 3.10 -41.14 1.58
N ASN A 240 4.42 -41.25 1.44
CA ASN A 240 5.34 -40.11 1.39
C ASN A 240 5.00 -39.15 0.25
N GLY A 241 4.93 -37.85 0.57
CA GLY A 241 4.61 -36.79 -0.38
C GLY A 241 3.12 -36.62 -0.70
N ASN A 242 2.23 -37.44 -0.16
CA ASN A 242 0.78 -37.29 -0.34
C ASN A 242 0.07 -36.64 0.86
N LEU A 243 0.69 -36.67 2.05
CA LEU A 243 0.13 -36.05 3.25
C LEU A 243 -0.15 -34.55 3.06
N VAL A 244 0.81 -33.80 2.51
CA VAL A 244 0.64 -32.37 2.17
C VAL A 244 1.31 -32.09 0.84
N ARG A 245 0.61 -31.42 -0.07
CA ARG A 245 1.18 -30.91 -1.32
C ARG A 245 0.75 -29.48 -1.56
N VAL A 246 1.73 -28.58 -1.66
CA VAL A 246 1.50 -27.21 -2.15
C VAL A 246 1.45 -27.27 -3.68
N LEU A 247 0.25 -27.19 -4.25
CA LEU A 247 0.02 -27.25 -5.69
C LEU A 247 0.30 -25.90 -6.36
N SER A 248 -0.01 -24.82 -5.66
CA SER A 248 0.42 -23.47 -5.99
C SER A 248 0.71 -22.70 -4.71
N PRO A 249 1.89 -22.07 -4.57
CA PRO A 249 2.06 -21.02 -3.58
C PRO A 249 1.11 -19.85 -3.91
N VAL A 250 1.08 -18.85 -3.04
CA VAL A 250 0.27 -17.65 -3.22
C VAL A 250 0.56 -17.02 -4.60
N THR A 251 -0.51 -16.86 -5.38
CA THR A 251 -0.49 -16.15 -6.65
C THR A 251 -1.67 -15.18 -6.75
N THR A 252 -1.45 -14.03 -7.37
CA THR A 252 -2.51 -13.07 -7.75
C THR A 252 -3.03 -13.34 -9.17
N THR A 253 -2.54 -14.39 -9.84
CA THR A 253 -2.95 -14.75 -11.20
C THR A 253 -4.01 -15.85 -11.13
N LEU A 254 -5.26 -15.50 -11.45
CA LEU A 254 -6.39 -16.44 -11.34
C LEU A 254 -6.17 -17.73 -12.13
N SER A 255 -5.64 -17.64 -13.35
CA SER A 255 -5.42 -18.82 -14.19
C SER A 255 -4.42 -19.81 -13.57
N GLN A 256 -3.40 -19.33 -12.85
CA GLN A 256 -2.46 -20.19 -12.13
C GLN A 256 -3.16 -20.93 -10.98
N ALA A 257 -4.00 -20.22 -10.21
CA ALA A 257 -4.80 -20.83 -9.15
C ALA A 257 -5.80 -21.87 -9.71
N GLN A 258 -6.42 -21.58 -10.86
CA GLN A 258 -7.33 -22.51 -11.55
C GLN A 258 -6.59 -23.77 -12.04
N THR A 259 -5.43 -23.62 -12.67
CA THR A 259 -4.60 -24.76 -13.09
C THR A 259 -4.20 -25.64 -11.90
N ALA A 260 -3.83 -25.04 -10.77
CA ALA A 260 -3.50 -25.78 -9.56
C ALA A 260 -4.71 -26.50 -8.94
N ALA A 261 -5.87 -25.85 -8.87
CA ALA A 261 -7.11 -26.47 -8.40
C ALA A 261 -7.57 -27.63 -9.30
N GLY A 262 -7.27 -27.57 -10.61
CA GLY A 262 -7.49 -28.68 -11.54
C GLY A 262 -6.74 -29.96 -11.17
N GLN A 263 -5.66 -29.87 -10.38
CA GLN A 263 -4.86 -31.03 -9.94
C GLN A 263 -5.39 -31.69 -8.65
N LEU A 264 -6.36 -31.10 -7.97
CA LEU A 264 -7.01 -31.74 -6.82
C LEU A 264 -7.67 -33.04 -7.29
N GLY A 265 -7.71 -34.08 -6.47
CA GLY A 265 -8.34 -35.34 -6.85
C GLY A 265 -8.60 -36.23 -5.63
N ALA A 266 -9.86 -36.61 -5.44
CA ALA A 266 -10.29 -37.43 -4.31
C ALA A 266 -9.75 -38.86 -4.43
N SER A 267 -9.05 -39.33 -3.41
CA SER A 267 -8.55 -40.71 -3.29
C SER A 267 -7.91 -40.92 -1.92
N GLY A 268 -7.88 -42.15 -1.42
CA GLY A 268 -7.20 -42.45 -0.16
C GLY A 268 -8.06 -42.23 1.08
N GLY A 269 -7.42 -42.02 2.24
CA GLY A 269 -8.04 -41.83 3.56
C GLY A 269 -7.71 -42.94 4.54
N GLY A 270 -7.93 -44.21 4.16
CA GLY A 270 -7.55 -45.36 5.00
C GLY A 270 -8.40 -45.52 6.26
N ASP A 271 -8.24 -44.63 7.24
CA ASP A 271 -9.14 -44.43 8.39
C ASP A 271 -9.95 -43.13 8.28
N THR A 272 -10.80 -42.85 9.27
CA THR A 272 -11.75 -41.74 9.20
C THR A 272 -11.15 -40.38 9.54
N PRO A 273 -10.30 -40.21 10.58
CA PRO A 273 -9.61 -38.95 10.76
C PRO A 273 -8.51 -38.78 9.72
N GLU A 274 -8.19 -37.54 9.35
CA GLU A 274 -7.27 -37.23 8.25
C GLU A 274 -6.11 -36.30 8.72
N GLY A 275 -5.28 -35.84 7.77
CA GLY A 275 -4.07 -35.05 8.01
C GLY A 275 -4.23 -33.51 8.03
N GLN A 276 -5.35 -32.96 8.50
CA GLN A 276 -5.58 -31.50 8.54
C GLN A 276 -4.52 -30.77 9.38
N VAL A 277 -4.16 -31.34 10.53
CA VAL A 277 -3.21 -30.76 11.51
C VAL A 277 -1.82 -30.55 10.90
N PRO A 278 -1.13 -31.57 10.37
CA PRO A 278 0.17 -31.36 9.71
C PRO A 278 0.07 -30.46 8.48
N ALA A 279 -1.05 -30.49 7.72
CA ALA A 279 -1.25 -29.61 6.58
C ALA A 279 -1.26 -28.13 6.94
N MET A 280 -2.08 -27.74 7.93
CA MET A 280 -2.15 -26.34 8.38
C MET A 280 -0.81 -25.86 8.97
N PHE A 281 -0.13 -26.72 9.75
CA PHE A 281 1.19 -26.39 10.29
C PHE A 281 2.21 -26.13 9.17
N HIS A 282 2.31 -27.02 8.19
CA HIS A 282 3.24 -26.88 7.08
C HIS A 282 2.95 -25.61 6.26
N VAL A 283 1.67 -25.34 5.96
CA VAL A 283 1.23 -24.14 5.24
C VAL A 283 1.69 -22.86 5.94
N LEU A 284 1.48 -22.76 7.25
CA LEU A 284 1.78 -21.56 8.03
C LEU A 284 3.27 -21.37 8.31
N THR A 285 4.00 -22.46 8.59
CA THR A 285 5.39 -22.39 9.10
C THR A 285 6.44 -22.72 8.04
N GLY A 286 6.10 -23.53 7.04
CA GLY A 286 7.08 -24.18 6.18
C GLY A 286 7.85 -25.31 6.88
N GLY A 287 7.56 -25.63 8.15
CA GLY A 287 8.24 -26.70 8.89
C GLY A 287 7.97 -28.07 8.30
N ALA A 288 8.93 -28.99 8.47
CA ALA A 288 8.76 -30.38 8.02
C ALA A 288 7.63 -31.08 8.77
N VAL A 289 6.91 -31.96 8.08
CA VAL A 289 5.95 -32.91 8.66
C VAL A 289 6.25 -34.31 8.12
N THR A 290 5.58 -35.33 8.65
CA THR A 290 5.86 -36.72 8.24
C THR A 290 5.77 -36.88 6.71
N GLY A 291 6.86 -37.35 6.09
CA GLY A 291 6.94 -37.56 4.64
C GLY A 291 6.96 -36.28 3.78
N VAL A 292 7.03 -35.08 4.38
CA VAL A 292 7.08 -33.79 3.67
C VAL A 292 8.21 -32.91 4.24
N PRO A 293 9.23 -32.55 3.44
CA PRO A 293 10.37 -31.77 3.92
C PRO A 293 9.99 -30.33 4.24
N ALA A 294 10.83 -29.66 5.03
CA ALA A 294 10.67 -28.23 5.31
C ALA A 294 10.90 -27.38 4.03
N VAL A 295 10.17 -26.26 3.95
CA VAL A 295 10.27 -25.26 2.89
C VAL A 295 10.82 -23.97 3.50
N THR A 296 11.90 -23.45 2.94
CA THR A 296 12.38 -22.10 3.24
C THR A 296 11.73 -21.12 2.27
N PRO A 297 10.84 -20.23 2.72
CA PRO A 297 10.22 -19.24 1.84
C PRO A 297 11.24 -18.19 1.38
N PRO A 298 11.09 -17.61 0.18
CA PRO A 298 11.87 -16.45 -0.24
C PRO A 298 11.78 -15.30 0.78
N ALA A 299 12.83 -14.48 0.84
CA ALA A 299 12.87 -13.31 1.70
C ALA A 299 11.62 -12.43 1.50
N GLY A 300 11.03 -11.98 2.60
CA GLY A 300 9.79 -11.19 2.58
C GLY A 300 8.49 -12.02 2.44
N THR A 301 8.57 -13.35 2.37
CA THR A 301 7.41 -14.25 2.40
C THR A 301 7.46 -15.23 3.57
N ARG A 302 6.32 -15.84 3.93
CA ARG A 302 6.20 -16.74 5.11
C ARG A 302 5.48 -18.04 4.76
N GLY A 303 5.79 -19.11 5.50
CA GLY A 303 5.14 -20.42 5.35
C GLY A 303 5.45 -21.15 4.04
N ALA A 304 4.97 -22.39 3.91
CA ALA A 304 5.19 -23.19 2.70
C ALA A 304 4.52 -22.59 1.46
N VAL A 305 3.43 -21.84 1.65
CA VAL A 305 2.68 -21.21 0.56
C VAL A 305 3.17 -19.81 0.22
N ARG A 306 4.20 -19.29 0.90
CA ARG A 306 4.80 -17.97 0.62
C ARG A 306 3.80 -16.81 0.79
N PHE A 307 3.11 -16.77 1.93
CA PHE A 307 2.30 -15.62 2.34
C PHE A 307 3.09 -14.31 2.19
N ARG A 308 2.49 -13.31 1.55
CA ARG A 308 3.08 -12.02 1.23
C ARG A 308 3.18 -11.15 2.47
N ALA A 309 4.28 -10.40 2.60
CA ALA A 309 4.39 -9.39 3.66
C ALA A 309 3.24 -8.37 3.58
N GLY A 310 2.66 -8.05 4.73
CA GLY A 310 1.57 -7.08 4.85
C GLY A 310 0.19 -7.58 4.41
N ALA A 311 0.07 -8.80 3.87
CA ALA A 311 -1.22 -9.43 3.62
C ALA A 311 -1.73 -10.16 4.87
N VAL A 312 -3.04 -10.18 5.09
CA VAL A 312 -3.67 -11.03 6.11
C VAL A 312 -3.63 -12.49 5.63
N PRO A 313 -2.95 -13.42 6.33
CA PRO A 313 -2.99 -14.83 5.97
C PRO A 313 -4.33 -15.44 6.40
N VAL A 314 -5.01 -16.12 5.49
CA VAL A 314 -6.26 -16.84 5.76
C VAL A 314 -6.10 -18.28 5.31
N VAL A 315 -6.25 -19.21 6.25
CA VAL A 315 -6.23 -20.65 5.96
C VAL A 315 -7.67 -21.14 5.93
N VAL A 316 -8.12 -21.52 4.73
CA VAL A 316 -9.44 -22.10 4.50
C VAL A 316 -9.30 -23.61 4.48
N LEU A 317 -9.73 -24.28 5.54
CA LEU A 317 -9.78 -25.73 5.62
C LEU A 317 -11.10 -26.24 5.06
N THR A 318 -11.05 -27.15 4.09
CA THR A 318 -12.23 -27.85 3.56
C THR A 318 -12.07 -29.35 3.81
N THR A 319 -12.97 -29.95 4.60
CA THR A 319 -12.95 -31.38 4.96
C THR A 319 -14.34 -31.84 5.40
N ASP A 320 -14.65 -33.13 5.22
CA ASP A 320 -15.85 -33.80 5.76
C ASP A 320 -15.54 -34.79 6.90
N ALA A 321 -14.29 -34.82 7.35
CA ALA A 321 -13.74 -35.78 8.31
C ALA A 321 -13.23 -35.14 9.61
N SER A 322 -13.10 -35.96 10.67
CA SER A 322 -12.40 -35.57 11.90
C SER A 322 -10.89 -35.44 11.64
N TRP A 323 -10.15 -34.84 12.57
CA TRP A 323 -8.71 -34.62 12.40
C TRP A 323 -7.90 -35.54 13.31
N HIS A 324 -6.80 -36.11 12.81
CA HIS A 324 -5.82 -36.72 13.69
C HIS A 324 -5.21 -35.65 14.62
N ALA A 325 -5.23 -35.90 15.93
CA ALA A 325 -4.78 -34.91 16.91
C ALA A 325 -3.25 -34.81 17.03
N THR A 326 -2.53 -35.91 16.76
CA THR A 326 -1.07 -36.00 16.96
C THR A 326 -0.34 -36.78 15.86
N ARG A 327 -1.06 -37.34 14.88
CA ARG A 327 -0.39 -38.00 13.77
C ARG A 327 0.35 -36.94 12.94
N GLY A 328 1.47 -37.34 12.33
CA GLY A 328 2.25 -36.47 11.45
C GLY A 328 3.40 -35.80 12.17
N GLY A 329 3.56 -36.09 13.46
CA GLY A 329 4.53 -35.47 14.36
C GLY A 329 4.14 -34.08 14.84
N ILE A 330 2.92 -33.64 14.51
CA ILE A 330 2.39 -32.31 14.81
C ILE A 330 1.12 -32.43 15.64
N THR A 331 1.00 -31.54 16.62
CA THR A 331 -0.14 -31.43 17.53
C THR A 331 -1.01 -30.23 17.20
N THR A 332 -2.27 -30.26 17.61
CA THR A 332 -3.18 -29.10 17.52
C THR A 332 -2.66 -27.86 18.26
N ALA A 333 -1.87 -28.03 19.32
CA ALA A 333 -1.22 -26.92 20.04
C ALA A 333 -0.11 -26.25 19.20
N GLN A 334 0.66 -27.03 18.43
CA GLN A 334 1.63 -26.49 17.48
C GLN A 334 0.94 -25.76 16.33
N VAL A 335 -0.18 -26.28 15.83
CA VAL A 335 -0.99 -25.57 14.83
C VAL A 335 -1.53 -24.26 15.38
N THR A 336 -2.07 -24.25 16.61
CA THR A 336 -2.53 -23.03 17.28
C THR A 336 -1.41 -22.00 17.37
N SER A 337 -0.22 -22.43 17.80
CA SER A 337 0.98 -21.57 17.86
C SER A 337 1.39 -21.05 16.48
N ALA A 338 1.26 -21.86 15.44
CA ALA A 338 1.53 -21.45 14.05
C ALA A 338 0.56 -20.37 13.57
N PHE A 339 -0.74 -20.49 13.88
CA PHE A 339 -1.74 -19.45 13.57
C PHE A 339 -1.44 -18.15 14.30
N THR A 340 -1.17 -18.22 15.61
CA THR A 340 -0.80 -17.04 16.41
C THR A 340 0.47 -16.38 15.90
N GLY A 341 1.53 -17.15 15.64
CA GLY A 341 2.81 -16.64 15.14
C GLY A 341 2.73 -16.04 13.73
N ALA A 342 1.80 -16.53 12.91
CA ALA A 342 1.54 -16.00 11.58
C ALA A 342 0.52 -14.84 11.57
N SER A 343 -0.12 -14.52 12.70
CA SER A 343 -1.31 -13.65 12.75
C SER A 343 -2.38 -14.07 11.73
N ALA A 344 -2.55 -15.37 11.51
CA ALA A 344 -3.42 -15.91 10.48
C ALA A 344 -4.86 -16.08 10.99
N ARG A 345 -5.83 -16.02 10.06
CA ARG A 345 -7.23 -16.36 10.31
C ARG A 345 -7.49 -17.80 9.86
N PHE A 346 -8.16 -18.56 10.72
CA PHE A 346 -8.70 -19.87 10.38
C PHE A 346 -10.13 -19.72 9.87
N VAL A 347 -10.44 -20.39 8.76
CA VAL A 347 -11.78 -20.52 8.20
C VAL A 347 -12.04 -22.00 7.98
N SER A 348 -13.12 -22.53 8.55
CA SER A 348 -13.53 -23.92 8.32
C SER A 348 -14.71 -23.96 7.37
N LEU A 349 -14.67 -24.87 6.40
CA LEU A 349 -15.81 -25.26 5.58
C LEU A 349 -16.12 -26.73 5.88
N THR A 350 -17.28 -26.98 6.46
CA THR A 350 -17.68 -28.31 6.95
C THR A 350 -19.04 -28.71 6.38
N SER A 351 -19.19 -29.98 6.01
CA SER A 351 -20.47 -30.49 5.49
C SER A 351 -21.57 -30.46 6.55
N ASP A 352 -22.82 -30.37 6.10
CA ASP A 352 -24.02 -30.39 6.97
C ASP A 352 -24.50 -31.80 7.33
N SER A 353 -24.11 -32.79 6.54
CA SER A 353 -24.28 -34.20 6.89
C SER A 353 -23.40 -34.51 8.09
N GLY A 354 -24.01 -34.83 9.24
CA GLY A 354 -23.34 -35.10 10.52
C GLY A 354 -22.47 -36.36 10.54
N GLY A 355 -21.59 -36.51 9.56
CA GLY A 355 -20.53 -37.49 9.53
C GLY A 355 -19.47 -37.22 10.62
N PRO A 356 -18.41 -38.03 10.65
CA PRO A 356 -17.39 -37.98 11.69
C PRO A 356 -16.64 -36.64 11.77
N GLY A 357 -16.64 -35.82 10.71
CA GLY A 357 -16.17 -34.43 10.72
C GLY A 357 -17.14 -33.43 11.32
N ASN A 358 -17.42 -33.56 12.62
CA ASN A 358 -18.17 -32.52 13.34
C ASN A 358 -17.33 -31.23 13.51
N GLU A 359 -17.98 -30.09 13.72
CA GLU A 359 -17.30 -28.80 13.87
C GLU A 359 -16.50 -28.66 15.18
N THR A 360 -16.45 -29.66 16.07
CA THR A 360 -15.87 -29.49 17.42
C THR A 360 -14.38 -29.13 17.38
N GLN A 361 -13.60 -29.78 16.52
CA GLN A 361 -12.17 -29.49 16.37
C GLN A 361 -11.95 -28.12 15.70
N ALA A 362 -12.80 -27.77 14.72
CA ALA A 362 -12.79 -26.46 14.08
C ALA A 362 -13.20 -25.34 15.05
N ASP A 363 -14.16 -25.58 15.92
CA ASP A 363 -14.62 -24.64 16.94
C ASP A 363 -13.51 -24.36 17.95
N ALA A 364 -12.84 -25.42 18.43
CA ALA A 364 -11.72 -25.31 19.35
C ALA A 364 -10.55 -24.50 18.74
N LEU A 365 -10.19 -24.77 17.48
CA LEU A 365 -9.13 -24.02 16.81
C LEU A 365 -9.55 -22.57 16.54
N SER A 366 -10.79 -22.33 16.12
CA SER A 366 -11.34 -20.98 15.91
C SER A 366 -11.29 -20.14 17.19
N ASP A 367 -11.59 -20.74 18.34
CA ASP A 367 -11.52 -20.06 19.64
C ASP A 367 -10.08 -19.81 20.07
N ALA A 368 -9.21 -20.83 19.97
CA ALA A 368 -7.82 -20.74 20.38
C ALA A 368 -7.00 -19.74 19.54
N THR A 369 -7.39 -19.52 18.28
CA THR A 369 -6.71 -18.60 17.35
C THR A 369 -7.40 -17.25 17.23
N SER A 370 -8.48 -17.01 18.00
CA SER A 370 -9.32 -15.81 17.85
C SER A 370 -9.84 -15.59 16.42
N SER A 371 -10.11 -16.68 15.70
CA SER A 371 -10.75 -16.67 14.36
C SER A 371 -12.27 -16.55 14.48
N ASN A 372 -12.70 -15.58 15.28
CA ASN A 372 -14.09 -15.24 15.53
C ASN A 372 -14.26 -13.71 15.55
N LEU A 373 -15.37 -13.26 15.00
CA LEU A 373 -15.65 -11.84 14.75
C LEU A 373 -16.97 -11.44 15.43
N PRO A 374 -17.21 -10.14 15.66
CA PRO A 374 -18.49 -9.68 16.18
C PRO A 374 -19.61 -10.09 15.21
N ALA A 375 -20.81 -10.38 15.72
CA ALA A 375 -21.94 -10.77 14.87
C ALA A 375 -22.32 -9.69 13.84
N SER A 376 -22.01 -8.41 14.11
CA SER A 376 -22.20 -7.30 13.16
C SER A 376 -21.32 -7.39 11.90
N ALA A 377 -20.26 -8.22 11.92
CA ALA A 377 -19.42 -8.47 10.76
C ALA A 377 -20.07 -9.43 9.74
N PHE A 378 -21.13 -10.14 10.13
CA PHE A 378 -21.82 -11.10 9.30
C PHE A 378 -23.09 -10.47 8.72
N SER A 379 -23.35 -10.74 7.45
CA SER A 379 -24.49 -10.21 6.71
C SER A 379 -25.09 -11.29 5.81
N GLY A 380 -26.30 -11.06 5.30
CA GLY A 380 -27.02 -12.03 4.45
C GLY A 380 -27.93 -13.00 5.23
N CYS A 381 -28.10 -12.77 6.54
CA CYS A 381 -29.08 -13.43 7.39
C CYS A 381 -29.61 -12.44 8.45
N THR A 382 -30.38 -12.93 9.43
CA THR A 382 -30.90 -12.12 10.54
C THR A 382 -29.79 -11.33 11.23
N ALA A 383 -29.99 -10.02 11.42
CA ALA A 383 -29.01 -9.14 12.06
C ALA A 383 -28.63 -9.64 13.47
N GLY A 384 -27.35 -9.57 13.81
CA GLY A 384 -26.82 -10.05 15.09
C GLY A 384 -26.66 -11.58 15.19
N GLN A 385 -26.81 -12.31 14.08
CA GLN A 385 -26.56 -13.76 14.00
C GLN A 385 -25.32 -14.08 13.16
N CYS A 386 -24.77 -15.27 13.36
CA CYS A 386 -23.69 -15.80 12.54
C CYS A 386 -24.27 -16.39 11.26
N CYS A 387 -24.11 -15.69 10.13
CA CYS A 387 -24.58 -16.13 8.81
C CYS A 387 -23.66 -17.22 8.23
N THR A 388 -23.54 -18.33 8.95
CA THR A 388 -22.55 -19.38 8.75
C THR A 388 -23.17 -20.77 8.58
N GLY A 389 -24.49 -20.89 8.70
CA GLY A 389 -25.20 -22.12 8.36
C GLY A 389 -25.26 -22.36 6.86
N VAL A 390 -25.76 -23.53 6.47
CA VAL A 390 -26.00 -23.90 5.08
C VAL A 390 -26.83 -22.81 4.39
N ASN A 391 -26.43 -22.40 3.19
CA ASN A 391 -27.07 -21.32 2.44
C ASN A 391 -27.18 -20.01 3.25
N ASN A 392 -26.14 -19.68 4.04
CA ASN A 392 -26.08 -18.51 4.93
C ASN A 392 -27.14 -18.51 6.03
N ALA A 393 -27.71 -19.67 6.40
CA ALA A 393 -28.66 -19.74 7.50
C ALA A 393 -28.06 -19.16 8.79
N ALA A 394 -28.90 -18.46 9.56
CA ALA A 394 -28.51 -17.85 10.82
C ALA A 394 -28.19 -18.90 11.87
N ARG A 395 -27.06 -18.73 12.57
CA ARG A 395 -26.66 -19.49 13.76
C ARG A 395 -26.43 -18.53 14.92
N ALA A 396 -26.82 -18.95 16.13
CA ALA A 396 -26.57 -18.17 17.33
C ALA A 396 -25.05 -17.96 17.55
N PRO A 397 -24.62 -16.74 17.96
CA PRO A 397 -23.24 -16.51 18.40
C PRO A 397 -22.89 -17.41 19.57
N SER A 398 -21.91 -18.30 19.35
CA SER A 398 -21.53 -19.36 20.29
C SER A 398 -20.03 -19.43 20.55
N ALA A 399 -19.24 -18.53 19.96
CA ALA A 399 -17.85 -18.34 20.32
C ALA A 399 -17.72 -17.53 21.63
N PRO A 400 -16.57 -17.62 22.33
CA PRO A 400 -16.30 -16.82 23.52
C PRO A 400 -16.63 -15.33 23.31
N GLY A 401 -17.30 -14.73 24.30
CA GLY A 401 -17.76 -13.34 24.23
C GLY A 401 -18.98 -13.10 23.34
N GLY A 402 -19.75 -14.14 23.01
CA GLY A 402 -20.96 -14.00 22.17
C GLY A 402 -20.62 -13.66 20.71
N ARG A 403 -19.53 -14.25 20.20
CA ARG A 403 -18.98 -13.95 18.87
C ARG A 403 -19.32 -15.05 17.86
N CYS A 404 -19.02 -14.78 16.60
CA CYS A 404 -19.26 -15.68 15.48
C CYS A 404 -17.94 -16.23 14.95
N ARG A 405 -17.78 -17.56 14.99
CA ARG A 405 -16.63 -18.25 14.38
C ARG A 405 -16.70 -18.13 12.86
N LEU A 406 -15.54 -18.17 12.20
CA LEU A 406 -15.44 -18.28 10.74
C LEU A 406 -15.59 -19.74 10.27
N ASN A 407 -16.51 -20.49 10.90
CA ASN A 407 -16.81 -21.90 10.60
C ASN A 407 -18.14 -21.96 9.85
N PHE A 408 -18.09 -22.25 8.54
CA PHE A 408 -19.24 -22.24 7.65
C PHE A 408 -19.66 -23.65 7.28
N LYS A 409 -20.97 -23.87 7.25
CA LYS A 409 -21.58 -25.11 6.76
C LYS A 409 -21.96 -25.00 5.29
N TYR A 410 -21.80 -26.10 4.57
CA TYR A 410 -22.32 -26.27 3.22
C TYR A 410 -23.17 -27.54 3.11
N ALA A 411 -24.09 -27.56 2.15
CA ALA A 411 -24.90 -28.75 1.87
C ALA A 411 -24.05 -29.80 1.15
N LYS A 412 -23.96 -31.03 1.67
CA LYS A 412 -23.15 -32.09 1.03
C LYS A 412 -23.54 -32.35 -0.42
N SER A 413 -24.85 -32.32 -0.72
CA SER A 413 -25.37 -32.55 -2.08
C SER A 413 -25.12 -31.41 -3.07
N SER A 414 -24.71 -30.22 -2.59
CA SER A 414 -24.40 -29.07 -3.43
C SER A 414 -23.45 -28.11 -2.67
N PRO A 415 -22.15 -28.44 -2.62
CA PRO A 415 -21.21 -27.71 -1.78
C PRO A 415 -20.90 -26.34 -2.38
N ASN A 416 -21.55 -25.29 -1.86
CA ASN A 416 -21.29 -23.90 -2.22
C ASN A 416 -20.08 -23.33 -1.45
N ILE A 417 -18.91 -23.94 -1.65
CA ILE A 417 -17.64 -23.60 -1.00
C ILE A 417 -17.28 -22.13 -1.24
N GLY A 418 -17.45 -21.65 -2.48
CA GLY A 418 -17.11 -20.28 -2.86
C GLY A 418 -17.84 -19.23 -2.02
N GLN A 419 -19.13 -19.42 -1.75
CA GLN A 419 -19.92 -18.48 -0.94
C GLN A 419 -19.42 -18.40 0.50
N GLY A 420 -19.06 -19.54 1.11
CA GLY A 420 -18.52 -19.59 2.47
C GLY A 420 -17.21 -18.79 2.58
N VAL A 421 -16.30 -18.97 1.63
CA VAL A 421 -15.03 -18.22 1.60
C VAL A 421 -15.28 -16.72 1.41
N VAL A 422 -16.15 -16.33 0.48
CA VAL A 422 -16.47 -14.92 0.24
C VAL A 422 -17.05 -14.27 1.49
N ASN A 423 -17.95 -14.95 2.19
CA ASN A 423 -18.51 -14.44 3.44
C ASN A 423 -17.47 -14.33 4.55
N ALA A 424 -16.57 -15.30 4.65
CA ALA A 424 -15.47 -15.24 5.62
C ALA A 424 -14.57 -14.02 5.38
N ILE A 425 -14.15 -13.79 4.13
CA ILE A 425 -13.30 -12.66 3.77
C ILE A 425 -14.03 -11.32 3.96
N LYS A 426 -15.32 -11.23 3.61
CA LYS A 426 -16.14 -10.04 3.90
C LYS A 426 -16.21 -9.76 5.40
N ALA A 427 -16.46 -10.78 6.22
CA ALA A 427 -16.50 -10.63 7.66
C ALA A 427 -15.15 -10.16 8.21
N ILE A 428 -14.03 -10.76 7.76
CA ILE A 428 -12.67 -10.33 8.12
C ILE A 428 -12.43 -8.86 7.74
N ALA A 429 -12.89 -8.43 6.57
CA ALA A 429 -12.71 -7.08 6.03
C ALA A 429 -13.46 -5.97 6.79
N VAL A 430 -14.39 -6.31 7.68
CA VAL A 430 -15.17 -5.31 8.45
C VAL A 430 -15.21 -5.58 9.95
N GLY A 431 -14.95 -6.82 10.38
CA GLY A 431 -15.06 -7.25 11.77
C GLY A 431 -13.73 -7.40 12.50
N SER A 432 -12.60 -7.39 11.78
CA SER A 432 -11.28 -7.51 12.41
C SER A 432 -10.94 -6.26 13.21
N THR A 433 -10.21 -6.44 14.30
CA THR A 433 -9.59 -5.36 15.07
C THR A 433 -8.08 -5.47 15.00
N TYR A 434 -7.39 -4.32 14.95
CA TYR A 434 -5.94 -4.23 15.01
C TYR A 434 -5.53 -3.09 15.93
N ASP A 435 -4.39 -3.23 16.60
CA ASP A 435 -3.66 -2.05 17.04
C ASP A 435 -3.08 -1.39 15.78
N VAL A 436 -3.21 -0.08 15.62
CA VAL A 436 -2.84 0.64 14.39
C VAL A 436 -1.74 1.63 14.69
N THR A 437 -0.62 1.50 13.97
CA THR A 437 0.55 2.38 14.08
C THR A 437 1.04 2.78 12.69
N VAL A 438 2.00 3.70 12.63
CA VAL A 438 2.59 4.20 11.38
C VAL A 438 4.08 3.95 11.39
N ILE A 439 4.59 3.34 10.32
CA ILE A 439 6.00 3.10 10.11
C ILE A 439 6.49 4.05 9.00
N PRO A 440 7.41 4.99 9.30
CA PRO A 440 8.02 5.80 8.27
C PRO A 440 9.04 4.99 7.47
N ARG A 441 9.06 5.17 6.15
CA ARG A 441 9.96 4.50 5.22
C ARG A 441 10.53 5.50 4.22
N ASN A 442 11.84 5.44 4.01
CA ASN A 442 12.50 6.31 3.03
C ASN A 442 12.12 5.92 1.59
N ASP A 443 12.08 6.92 0.70
CA ASP A 443 12.12 6.67 -0.73
C ASP A 443 13.58 6.47 -1.17
N PRO A 444 13.99 5.26 -1.62
CA PRO A 444 15.36 5.03 -2.06
C PRO A 444 15.74 5.83 -3.31
N ALA A 445 14.75 6.42 -4.02
CA ALA A 445 14.99 7.30 -5.16
C ALA A 445 15.35 8.74 -4.77
N ASN A 446 15.37 9.06 -3.47
CA ASN A 446 15.80 10.39 -3.00
C ASN A 446 17.24 10.69 -3.43
N GLU A 447 17.43 11.89 -3.98
CA GLU A 447 18.73 12.34 -4.48
C GLU A 447 19.80 12.28 -3.38
N GLY A 448 21.02 11.88 -3.76
CA GLY A 448 22.14 11.74 -2.82
C GLY A 448 21.96 10.62 -1.78
N GLY A 449 20.96 9.76 -1.92
CA GLY A 449 20.65 8.71 -0.94
C GLY A 449 20.15 9.26 0.39
N VAL A 450 19.59 10.47 0.40
CA VAL A 450 19.07 11.12 1.61
C VAL A 450 17.93 10.28 2.20
N ASP A 451 18.03 10.04 3.50
CA ASP A 451 16.97 9.41 4.28
C ASP A 451 15.99 10.46 4.80
N ALA A 452 14.87 10.61 4.09
CA ALA A 452 13.83 11.59 4.41
C ALA A 452 13.09 11.28 5.72
N THR A 453 13.19 10.05 6.25
CA THR A 453 12.58 9.74 7.55
C THR A 453 13.21 10.52 8.69
N LYS A 454 14.44 11.05 8.50
CA LYS A 454 15.13 11.92 9.46
C LYS A 454 14.49 13.30 9.62
N PHE A 455 13.62 13.70 8.69
CA PHE A 455 12.80 14.91 8.83
C PHE A 455 11.54 14.68 9.66
N ILE A 456 11.29 13.46 10.15
CA ILE A 456 10.15 13.15 11.00
C ILE A 456 10.64 13.03 12.44
N LYS A 457 10.13 13.90 13.32
CA LYS A 457 10.41 13.83 14.75
C LYS A 457 9.53 12.79 15.43
N ALA A 458 8.23 12.84 15.16
CA ALA A 458 7.25 11.95 15.76
C ALA A 458 5.99 11.79 14.88
N LEU A 459 5.31 10.66 15.09
CA LEU A 459 4.02 10.33 14.48
C LEU A 459 3.03 10.08 15.61
N ARG A 460 2.31 11.13 16.02
CA ARG A 460 1.41 11.07 17.17
C ARG A 460 0.04 10.52 16.74
N ALA A 461 -0.40 9.45 17.38
CA ALA A 461 -1.80 9.01 17.34
C ALA A 461 -2.66 10.04 18.09
N LYS A 462 -3.53 10.77 17.36
CA LYS A 462 -4.49 11.71 17.98
C LYS A 462 -5.65 10.93 18.59
N ASP A 463 -5.46 10.42 19.81
CA ASP A 463 -6.48 9.66 20.53
C ASP A 463 -7.71 10.48 20.91
N GLU A 464 -7.53 11.80 21.00
CA GLU A 464 -8.62 12.77 21.14
C GLU A 464 -9.54 12.87 19.90
N GLY A 465 -9.12 12.33 18.75
CA GLY A 465 -9.81 12.45 17.46
C GLY A 465 -9.61 13.80 16.77
N ASP A 466 -10.24 13.98 15.62
CA ASP A 466 -10.26 15.25 14.87
C ASP A 466 -11.55 15.36 14.04
N PRO A 467 -12.55 16.13 14.51
CA PRO A 467 -13.80 16.32 13.79
C PRO A 467 -13.64 16.98 12.41
N SER A 468 -12.63 17.84 12.22
CA SER A 468 -12.38 18.51 10.94
C SER A 468 -11.92 17.53 9.86
N GLN A 469 -11.26 16.45 10.30
CA GLN A 469 -10.80 15.34 9.45
C GLN A 469 -11.74 14.12 9.49
N GLN A 470 -12.86 14.21 10.22
CA GLN A 470 -13.81 13.11 10.44
C GLN A 470 -13.15 11.86 11.05
N CYS A 471 -12.23 12.07 11.98
CA CYS A 471 -11.62 11.02 12.79
C CYS A 471 -12.29 11.00 14.18
N PRO A 472 -12.96 9.91 14.58
CA PRO A 472 -13.47 9.77 15.94
C PRO A 472 -12.32 9.64 16.95
N ALA A 473 -12.59 9.99 18.20
CA ALA A 473 -11.68 9.68 19.30
C ALA A 473 -11.52 8.17 19.45
N HIS A 474 -10.30 7.71 19.70
CA HIS A 474 -9.98 6.29 19.82
C HIS A 474 -8.81 6.09 20.77
N PRO A 475 -8.86 5.16 21.74
CA PRO A 475 -7.73 4.93 22.65
C PRO A 475 -6.43 4.63 21.91
N ALA A 476 -5.34 5.22 22.39
CA ALA A 476 -3.98 4.98 21.93
C ALA A 476 -3.01 4.81 23.11
N LYS A 477 -1.86 4.20 22.81
CA LYS A 477 -0.75 3.96 23.71
C LYS A 477 0.55 4.47 23.10
N ASP A 478 1.48 4.82 23.98
CA ASP A 478 2.89 5.06 23.66
C ASP A 478 3.60 3.70 23.70
N THR A 479 4.12 3.25 22.55
CA THR A 479 4.78 1.93 22.45
C THR A 479 6.29 2.01 22.50
N ASN A 480 6.87 3.18 22.24
CA ASN A 480 8.32 3.38 22.24
C ASN A 480 8.84 4.04 23.54
N GLY A 481 7.95 4.53 24.41
CA GLY A 481 8.25 5.14 25.70
C GLY A 481 8.77 6.58 25.62
N ASP A 482 8.60 7.27 24.49
CA ASP A 482 9.09 8.64 24.29
C ASP A 482 8.14 9.73 24.84
N GLY A 483 7.00 9.33 25.41
CA GLY A 483 5.97 10.21 25.95
C GLY A 483 4.92 10.64 24.92
N ILE A 484 5.02 10.20 23.67
CA ILE A 484 4.08 10.47 22.59
C ILE A 484 3.36 9.17 22.24
N LYS A 485 2.01 9.18 22.32
CA LYS A 485 1.22 8.03 21.87
C LYS A 485 1.38 7.85 20.37
N ASP A 486 1.73 6.64 19.93
CA ASP A 486 2.07 6.32 18.53
C ASP A 486 1.21 5.18 17.95
N THR A 487 0.38 4.54 18.78
CA THR A 487 -0.37 3.35 18.37
C THR A 487 -1.79 3.39 18.93
N PHE A 488 -2.78 3.45 18.05
CA PHE A 488 -4.18 3.21 18.43
C PHE A 488 -4.38 1.75 18.82
N THR A 489 -5.23 1.46 19.80
CA THR A 489 -5.46 0.08 20.26
C THR A 489 -6.81 -0.45 19.83
N GLN A 490 -6.91 -1.68 19.33
CA GLN A 490 -8.17 -2.36 18.99
C GLN A 490 -9.09 -1.60 18.01
N VAL A 491 -8.51 -0.93 17.03
CA VAL A 491 -9.26 -0.24 15.97
C VAL A 491 -9.96 -1.26 15.08
N THR A 492 -11.28 -1.10 14.92
CA THR A 492 -12.05 -1.93 13.98
C THR A 492 -11.74 -1.51 12.55
N VAL A 493 -11.51 -2.48 11.66
CA VAL A 493 -11.24 -2.23 10.24
C VAL A 493 -12.35 -1.38 9.63
N GLY A 494 -11.94 -0.32 8.93
CA GLY A 494 -12.84 0.66 8.32
C GLY A 494 -13.12 1.90 9.19
N THR A 495 -12.74 1.89 10.47
CA THR A 495 -12.76 3.10 11.32
C THR A 495 -11.59 4.02 10.95
N PRO A 496 -11.82 5.26 10.47
CA PRO A 496 -10.72 6.16 10.15
C PRO A 496 -9.98 6.60 11.42
N VAL A 497 -8.67 6.80 11.30
CA VAL A 497 -7.82 7.31 12.40
C VAL A 497 -6.99 8.49 11.91
N CYS A 498 -6.61 9.38 12.83
CA CYS A 498 -5.81 10.55 12.51
C CYS A 498 -4.45 10.46 13.18
N PHE A 499 -3.39 10.58 12.38
CA PHE A 499 -2.04 10.79 12.89
C PHE A 499 -1.60 12.23 12.63
N GLU A 500 -0.94 12.80 13.62
CA GLU A 500 -0.24 14.07 13.51
C GLU A 500 1.23 13.80 13.21
N VAL A 501 1.70 14.31 12.08
CA VAL A 501 3.10 14.25 11.67
C VAL A 501 3.78 15.49 12.23
N ILE A 502 4.79 15.27 13.08
CA ILE A 502 5.59 16.33 13.68
C ILE A 502 6.96 16.29 12.99
N PRO A 503 7.30 17.28 12.15
CA PRO A 503 8.62 17.37 11.53
C PRO A 503 9.73 17.61 12.55
N GLN A 504 10.93 17.13 12.21
CA GLN A 504 12.17 17.38 12.92
C GLN A 504 12.91 18.53 12.25
N THR A 505 13.50 19.43 13.04
CA THR A 505 14.38 20.48 12.49
C THR A 505 15.48 19.86 11.65
N ASN A 506 15.53 20.26 10.37
CA ASN A 506 16.55 19.83 9.44
C ASN A 506 17.94 20.24 9.93
N THR A 507 18.73 19.24 10.29
CA THR A 507 20.16 19.36 10.64
C THR A 507 21.02 18.48 9.73
N THR A 508 20.42 17.87 8.70
CA THR A 508 21.00 16.80 7.90
C THR A 508 21.32 17.22 6.47
N VAL A 509 20.50 18.10 5.88
CA VAL A 509 20.65 18.53 4.49
C VAL A 509 20.79 20.03 4.43
N GLU A 510 21.99 20.49 4.09
CA GLU A 510 22.26 21.90 3.80
C GLU A 510 21.60 22.35 2.50
N PRO A 511 21.17 23.62 2.40
CA PRO A 511 20.48 24.12 1.23
C PRO A 511 21.43 24.27 0.03
N GLN A 512 20.95 23.88 -1.15
CA GLN A 512 21.65 24.08 -2.43
C GLN A 512 21.12 25.28 -3.21
N VAL A 513 21.71 25.59 -4.37
CA VAL A 513 21.23 26.69 -5.25
C VAL A 513 19.81 26.42 -5.76
N ALA A 514 19.47 25.15 -6.02
CA ALA A 514 18.11 24.73 -6.32
C ALA A 514 17.42 24.21 -5.06
N ALA A 515 16.09 24.32 -5.03
CA ALA A 515 15.27 23.62 -4.05
C ALA A 515 15.52 22.11 -4.12
N GLN A 516 15.58 21.44 -2.97
CA GLN A 516 15.75 19.99 -2.90
C GLN A 516 14.48 19.36 -2.34
N PHE A 517 14.01 18.28 -2.97
CA PHE A 517 12.79 17.58 -2.60
C PHE A 517 13.10 16.16 -2.16
N PHE A 518 12.55 15.75 -1.01
CA PHE A 518 12.74 14.42 -0.45
C PHE A 518 11.41 13.80 -0.08
N ASN A 519 11.24 12.52 -0.40
CA ASN A 519 10.02 11.76 -0.16
C ASN A 519 10.21 10.78 0.98
N ALA A 520 9.22 10.70 1.86
CA ALA A 520 9.02 9.58 2.77
C ALA A 520 7.63 8.97 2.55
N PHE A 521 7.49 7.69 2.92
CA PHE A 521 6.22 7.00 2.98
C PHE A 521 5.85 6.74 4.44
N LEU A 522 4.58 6.94 4.78
CA LEU A 522 3.98 6.59 6.05
C LEU A 522 3.11 5.36 5.81
N ASP A 523 3.65 4.19 6.15
CA ASP A 523 2.95 2.92 6.03
C ASP A 523 2.08 2.72 7.28
N VAL A 524 0.75 2.80 7.13
CA VAL A 524 -0.18 2.51 8.23
C VAL A 524 -0.40 1.02 8.31
N VAL A 525 -0.07 0.45 9.47
CA VAL A 525 -0.07 -0.99 9.66
C VAL A 525 -0.91 -1.43 10.85
N GLY A 526 -1.59 -2.55 10.69
CA GLY A 526 -2.24 -3.28 11.76
C GLY A 526 -1.27 -4.26 12.42
N VAL A 527 -1.16 -4.20 13.74
CA VAL A 527 -0.38 -5.14 14.56
C VAL A 527 -1.32 -5.99 15.44
N PRO A 528 -1.00 -7.28 15.67
CA PRO A 528 0.18 -7.99 15.15
C PRO A 528 0.07 -8.35 13.65
N GLY A 529 1.21 -8.58 13.00
CA GLY A 529 1.28 -9.08 11.61
C GLY A 529 1.75 -8.05 10.57
N ASN A 530 1.86 -6.77 10.93
CA ASN A 530 2.23 -5.67 10.04
C ASN A 530 1.32 -5.61 8.80
N VAL A 531 0.02 -5.83 9.01
CA VAL A 531 -1.00 -5.84 7.95
C VAL A 531 -1.07 -4.45 7.32
N LYS A 532 -0.92 -4.34 6.01
CA LYS A 532 -0.98 -3.04 5.31
C LYS A 532 -2.43 -2.54 5.27
N LEU A 533 -2.65 -1.37 5.86
CA LEU A 533 -3.98 -0.73 5.95
C LEU A 533 -4.09 0.51 5.07
N ASP A 534 -3.04 1.33 5.01
CA ASP A 534 -2.95 2.52 4.16
C ASP A 534 -1.48 2.88 3.93
N GLU A 535 -1.22 3.74 2.96
CA GLU A 535 0.11 4.31 2.73
C GLU A 535 -0.05 5.75 2.27
N ARG A 536 0.71 6.67 2.87
CA ARG A 536 0.71 8.09 2.45
C ARG A 536 2.11 8.62 2.24
N LYS A 537 2.26 9.42 1.20
CA LYS A 537 3.51 10.08 0.86
C LYS A 537 3.62 11.41 1.61
N VAL A 538 4.82 11.70 2.11
CA VAL A 538 5.22 12.98 2.70
C VAL A 538 6.35 13.58 1.88
N LEU A 539 6.18 14.84 1.49
CA LEU A 539 7.16 15.61 0.75
C LEU A 539 7.83 16.63 1.67
N PHE A 540 9.15 16.59 1.74
CA PHE A 540 9.98 17.57 2.42
C PHE A 540 10.70 18.43 1.38
N LEU A 541 10.60 19.74 1.54
CA LEU A 541 11.31 20.72 0.73
C LEU A 541 12.40 21.37 1.58
N VAL A 542 13.67 21.16 1.22
CA VAL A 542 14.75 22.02 1.70
C VAL A 542 14.82 23.24 0.79
N PRO A 543 14.55 24.46 1.29
CA PRO A 543 14.58 25.66 0.49
C PRO A 543 15.95 25.88 -0.16
N PRO A 544 16.00 26.55 -1.32
CA PRO A 544 17.27 26.94 -1.90
C PRO A 544 18.01 27.90 -0.97
N LYS A 545 19.35 27.84 -1.02
CA LYS A 545 20.24 28.73 -0.30
C LYS A 545 19.91 30.18 -0.65
N GLY A 546 19.79 31.03 0.36
CA GLY A 546 19.81 32.48 0.16
C GLY A 546 21.09 32.86 -0.60
N GLY A 547 20.95 33.44 -1.78
CA GLY A 547 22.01 33.66 -2.77
C GLY A 547 22.93 34.88 -2.55
N VAL A 548 24.07 34.73 -1.89
CA VAL A 548 25.06 35.83 -1.85
C VAL A 548 25.71 36.07 -3.24
N VAL A 549 25.97 37.34 -3.61
CA VAL A 549 26.74 37.79 -4.80
C VAL A 549 28.12 38.32 -4.38
N THR A 550 29.19 37.99 -5.12
CA THR A 550 30.50 38.66 -5.03
C THR A 550 31.05 39.07 -6.40
N LYS A 551 31.52 40.33 -6.44
CA LYS A 551 32.30 41.14 -7.42
C LYS A 551 32.28 40.81 -8.91
#